data_AF-A0A8B6XX77-F1
#
_entry.id   AF-A0A8B6XX77-F1
#
_cell.length_a   1.000
_cell.length_b   1.000
_cell.length_c   1.000
_cell.angle_alpha   90.00
_cell.angle_beta   90.00
_cell.angle_gamma   90.00
#
_symmetry.space_group_name_H-M   'P 1'
#
loop_
_entity.id
_entity.type
_entity.pdbx_description
1 polymer ?
#
loop_
_entity_poly.entity_id
_entity_poly.type
_entity_poly.pdbx_seq_one_letter_code
_entity_poly.pdbx_strand_id
1 'polypeptide(L)'
;MGYRGTKSAITCAAENGHLEVVKYLHSIGYRVEEWTITCAAENGHLEVVKYLHELGYRGKEWTITCAAINGHLDVVKYLHELGYRGKEWTITCAAINGHLEVVKYLHSIGYRGTKSAITCAAENGHLEVVKYLHSIGYRVEEWTINYAAENGHLDVVKYLHELGYRGTKDTVYCAAMNDHLEVVKYLIELGYECYEWIINDAERKGKNAEQLLKVLIDLHSIGYKGTEKAIFYAKLAGYLEAFEYLHSIGYRYS
;
A
#
# COMPACT_ATOMS: atom_id res chain seq x y z
N MET A 1 32.90 -34.89 -21.03
CA MET A 1 32.38 -34.96 -19.65
C MET A 1 31.75 -33.61 -19.35
N GLY A 2 30.44 -33.48 -19.58
CA GLY A 2 29.74 -32.20 -19.44
C GLY A 2 29.52 -31.86 -17.97
N TYR A 3 29.89 -30.64 -17.58
CA TYR A 3 29.45 -30.04 -16.32
C TYR A 3 27.93 -30.14 -16.27
N ARG A 4 27.38 -31.00 -15.41
CA ARG A 4 25.97 -30.87 -15.04
C ARG A 4 25.89 -29.58 -14.23
N GLY A 5 25.53 -28.47 -14.88
CA GLY A 5 24.99 -27.31 -14.18
C GLY A 5 24.03 -27.76 -13.09
N THR A 6 23.95 -27.02 -12.00
CA THR A 6 23.04 -27.37 -10.90
C THR A 6 21.61 -27.44 -11.44
N LYS A 7 20.73 -28.28 -10.87
CA LYS A 7 19.29 -28.29 -11.22
C LYS A 7 18.68 -26.88 -11.17
N SER A 8 19.27 -26.00 -10.36
CA SER A 8 19.00 -24.57 -10.32
C SER A 8 19.06 -23.87 -11.70
N ALA A 9 19.90 -24.31 -12.66
CA ALA A 9 20.03 -23.61 -13.94
C ALA A 9 18.72 -23.53 -14.74
N ILE A 10 17.92 -24.61 -14.78
CA ILE A 10 16.62 -24.58 -15.46
C ILE A 10 15.58 -23.80 -14.65
N THR A 11 15.66 -23.83 -13.31
CA THR A 11 14.82 -23.03 -12.42
C THR A 11 15.09 -21.53 -12.61
N CYS A 12 16.35 -21.09 -12.58
CA CYS A 12 16.74 -19.71 -12.82
C CYS A 12 16.34 -19.24 -14.23
N ALA A 13 16.53 -20.09 -15.25
CA ALA A 13 16.09 -19.75 -16.61
C ALA A 13 14.57 -19.55 -16.68
N ALA A 14 13.79 -20.36 -15.96
CA ALA A 14 12.34 -20.24 -15.90
C ALA A 14 11.88 -19.02 -15.08
N GLU A 15 12.53 -18.76 -13.95
CA GLU A 15 12.30 -17.61 -13.08
C GLU A 15 12.58 -16.27 -13.79
N ASN A 16 13.51 -16.26 -14.75
CA ASN A 16 13.86 -15.09 -15.56
C ASN A 16 13.21 -15.10 -16.96
N GLY A 17 12.30 -16.05 -17.23
CA GLY A 17 11.48 -16.04 -18.45
C GLY A 17 12.21 -16.47 -19.73
N HIS A 18 13.38 -17.09 -19.62
CA HIS A 18 14.19 -17.52 -20.76
C HIS A 18 13.68 -18.84 -21.36
N LEU A 19 12.52 -18.81 -22.00
CA LEU A 19 11.83 -19.99 -22.55
C LEU A 19 12.73 -20.88 -23.42
N GLU A 20 13.51 -20.29 -24.34
CA GLU A 20 14.39 -21.07 -25.22
C GLU A 20 15.53 -21.76 -24.47
N VAL A 21 16.02 -21.15 -23.39
CA VAL A 21 16.99 -21.78 -22.49
C VAL A 21 16.34 -22.92 -21.70
N VAL A 22 15.10 -22.72 -21.22
CA VAL A 22 14.33 -23.78 -20.55
C VAL A 22 14.10 -24.97 -21.47
N LYS A 23 13.70 -24.73 -22.74
CA LYS A 23 13.54 -25.77 -23.77
C LYS A 23 14.84 -26.52 -24.02
N TYR A 24 15.95 -25.79 -24.22
CA TYR A 24 17.26 -26.38 -24.45
C TYR A 24 17.72 -27.23 -23.26
N LEU A 25 17.67 -26.70 -22.04
CA LEU A 25 18.06 -27.42 -20.82
C LEU A 25 17.21 -28.68 -20.62
N HIS A 26 15.89 -28.59 -20.84
CA HIS A 26 15.01 -29.75 -20.80
C HIS A 26 15.40 -30.80 -21.86
N SER A 27 15.71 -30.39 -23.09
CA SER A 27 16.09 -31.29 -24.19
C SER A 27 17.37 -32.10 -23.93
N ILE A 28 18.31 -31.53 -23.16
CA ILE A 28 19.55 -32.22 -22.75
C ILE A 28 19.41 -32.97 -21.41
N GLY A 29 18.18 -33.12 -20.91
CA GLY A 29 17.84 -34.00 -19.79
C GLY A 29 17.73 -33.35 -18.41
N TYR A 30 17.75 -32.01 -18.31
CA TYR A 30 17.48 -31.34 -17.05
C TYR A 30 15.99 -31.42 -16.70
N ARG A 31 15.71 -31.74 -15.44
CA ARG A 31 14.34 -31.73 -14.90
C ARG A 31 14.14 -30.48 -14.07
N VAL A 32 12.96 -29.88 -14.17
CA VAL A 32 12.57 -28.77 -13.30
C VAL A 32 12.25 -29.26 -11.89
N GLU A 33 12.38 -28.36 -10.94
CA GLU A 33 11.99 -28.55 -9.55
C GLU A 33 10.50 -28.24 -9.38
N GLU A 34 9.90 -28.71 -8.28
CA GLU A 34 8.46 -28.52 -8.02
C GLU A 34 8.06 -27.04 -8.00
N TRP A 35 8.93 -26.16 -7.48
CA TRP A 35 8.68 -24.73 -7.38
C TRP A 35 8.95 -23.95 -8.67
N THR A 36 9.54 -24.56 -9.70
CA THR A 36 9.96 -23.83 -10.91
C THR A 36 8.80 -23.15 -11.64
N ILE A 37 7.64 -23.82 -11.72
CA ILE A 37 6.41 -23.21 -12.26
C ILE A 37 5.96 -22.03 -11.38
N THR A 38 6.11 -22.14 -10.06
CA THR A 38 5.75 -21.05 -9.16
C THR A 38 6.64 -19.84 -9.37
N CYS A 39 7.96 -20.01 -9.47
CA CYS A 39 8.89 -18.90 -9.73
C CYS A 39 8.60 -18.22 -11.08
N ALA A 40 8.33 -19.00 -12.13
CA ALA A 40 7.96 -18.46 -13.43
C ALA A 40 6.62 -17.70 -13.38
N ALA A 41 5.63 -18.21 -12.64
CA ALA A 41 4.34 -17.57 -12.48
C ALA A 41 4.40 -16.30 -11.62
N GLU A 42 5.21 -16.33 -10.55
CA GLU A 42 5.47 -15.21 -9.65
C GLU A 42 6.12 -14.03 -10.38
N ASN A 43 6.95 -14.30 -11.40
CA ASN A 43 7.59 -13.29 -12.25
C ASN A 43 6.86 -13.05 -13.60
N GLY A 44 5.66 -13.63 -13.78
CA GLY A 44 4.80 -13.28 -14.93
C GLY A 44 5.17 -13.94 -16.25
N HIS A 45 5.96 -15.00 -16.23
CA HIS A 45 6.45 -15.66 -17.45
C HIS A 45 5.45 -16.71 -17.97
N LEU A 46 4.32 -16.25 -18.51
CA LEU A 46 3.22 -17.09 -18.99
C LEU A 46 3.66 -18.20 -19.95
N GLU A 47 4.51 -17.89 -20.93
CA GLU A 47 4.94 -18.87 -21.93
C GLU A 47 5.83 -19.98 -21.33
N VAL A 48 6.62 -19.65 -20.30
CA VAL A 48 7.35 -20.64 -19.52
C VAL A 48 6.38 -21.51 -18.71
N VAL A 49 5.39 -20.90 -18.06
CA VAL A 49 4.36 -21.62 -17.30
C VAL A 49 3.58 -22.58 -18.20
N LYS A 50 3.17 -22.15 -19.40
CA LYS A 50 2.51 -22.99 -20.41
C LYS A 50 3.38 -24.18 -20.80
N TYR A 51 4.61 -23.92 -21.24
CA TYR A 51 5.54 -24.96 -21.68
C TYR A 51 5.80 -26.00 -20.58
N LEU A 52 6.09 -25.55 -19.35
CA LEU A 52 6.31 -26.48 -18.23
C LEU A 52 5.05 -27.29 -17.90
N HIS A 53 3.86 -26.68 -18.00
CA HIS A 53 2.61 -27.38 -17.77
C HIS A 53 2.29 -28.45 -18.85
N GLU A 54 2.59 -28.16 -20.12
CA GLU A 54 2.46 -29.09 -21.25
C GLU A 54 3.37 -30.33 -21.09
N LEU A 55 4.56 -30.14 -20.49
CA LEU A 55 5.46 -31.23 -20.13
C LEU A 55 4.98 -32.08 -18.92
N GLY A 56 3.83 -31.74 -18.34
CA GLY A 56 3.24 -32.46 -17.21
C GLY A 56 3.73 -31.97 -15.84
N TYR A 57 4.56 -30.94 -15.78
CA TYR A 57 4.90 -30.33 -14.50
C TYR A 57 3.69 -29.56 -13.94
N ARG A 58 3.60 -29.50 -12.61
CA ARG A 58 2.52 -28.84 -11.88
C ARG A 58 3.12 -27.96 -10.79
N GLY A 59 2.67 -26.71 -10.71
CA GLY A 59 2.90 -25.84 -9.55
C GLY A 59 1.98 -26.20 -8.38
N LYS A 60 2.20 -25.58 -7.23
CA LYS A 60 1.37 -25.74 -6.02
C LYS A 60 0.09 -24.92 -6.10
N GLU A 61 -0.91 -25.22 -5.27
CA GLU A 61 -2.19 -24.49 -5.25
C GLU A 61 -2.01 -22.96 -5.08
N TRP A 62 -1.00 -22.53 -4.30
CA TRP A 62 -0.70 -21.12 -4.05
C TRP A 62 0.05 -20.42 -5.20
N THR A 63 0.41 -21.12 -6.28
CA THR A 63 1.08 -20.52 -7.45
C THR A 63 0.25 -19.40 -8.08
N ILE A 64 -1.08 -19.57 -8.16
CA ILE A 64 -1.98 -18.49 -8.63
C ILE A 64 -1.97 -17.29 -7.69
N THR A 65 -1.76 -17.51 -6.39
CA THR A 65 -1.64 -16.43 -5.42
C THR A 65 -0.37 -15.63 -5.62
N CYS A 66 0.77 -16.25 -5.91
CA CYS A 66 2.01 -15.53 -6.24
C CYS A 66 1.90 -14.70 -7.52
N ALA A 67 1.29 -15.25 -8.57
CA ALA A 67 1.00 -14.49 -9.78
C ALA A 67 0.08 -13.29 -9.49
N ALA A 68 -0.91 -13.47 -8.61
CA ALA A 68 -1.84 -12.41 -8.23
C ALA A 68 -1.20 -11.33 -7.34
N ILE A 69 -0.33 -11.72 -6.40
CA ILE A 69 0.46 -10.81 -5.54
C ILE A 69 1.31 -9.86 -6.40
N ASN A 70 1.87 -10.36 -7.51
CA ASN A 70 2.74 -9.59 -8.40
C ASN A 70 2.02 -9.03 -9.65
N GLY A 71 0.69 -9.16 -9.72
CA GLY A 71 -0.10 -8.47 -10.74
C GLY A 71 -0.15 -9.11 -12.12
N HIS A 72 0.31 -10.35 -12.27
CA HIS A 72 0.39 -11.06 -13.55
C HIS A 72 -0.96 -11.67 -13.95
N LEU A 73 -1.88 -10.82 -14.42
CA LEU A 73 -3.26 -11.19 -14.74
C LEU A 73 -3.38 -12.33 -15.77
N ASP A 74 -2.54 -12.32 -16.80
CA ASP A 74 -2.50 -13.34 -17.86
C ASP A 74 -2.10 -14.72 -17.30
N VAL A 75 -1.11 -14.76 -16.41
CA VAL A 75 -0.74 -15.95 -15.65
C VAL A 75 -1.87 -16.38 -14.71
N VAL A 76 -2.51 -15.46 -13.99
CA VAL A 76 -3.65 -15.77 -13.10
C VAL A 76 -4.81 -16.39 -13.89
N LYS A 77 -5.15 -15.85 -15.06
CA LYS A 77 -6.18 -16.40 -15.96
C LYS A 77 -5.85 -17.83 -16.37
N TYR A 78 -4.65 -18.04 -16.90
CA TYR A 78 -4.21 -19.36 -17.36
C TYR A 78 -4.19 -20.39 -16.22
N LEU A 79 -3.64 -20.04 -15.05
CA LEU A 79 -3.63 -20.93 -13.89
C LEU A 79 -5.06 -21.27 -13.43
N HIS A 80 -5.99 -20.30 -13.47
CA HIS A 80 -7.38 -20.57 -13.13
C HIS A 80 -8.04 -21.58 -14.07
N GLU A 81 -7.80 -21.46 -15.39
CA GLU A 81 -8.29 -22.41 -16.41
C GLU A 81 -7.77 -23.83 -16.16
N LEU A 82 -6.54 -23.95 -15.67
CA LEU A 82 -5.92 -25.22 -15.26
C LEU A 82 -6.45 -25.77 -13.93
N GLY A 83 -7.38 -25.08 -13.28
CA GLY A 83 -8.01 -25.51 -12.03
C GLY A 83 -7.30 -25.05 -10.76
N TYR A 84 -6.33 -24.14 -10.85
CA TYR A 84 -5.74 -23.53 -9.65
C TYR A 84 -6.78 -22.62 -8.99
N ARG A 85 -7.21 -23.01 -7.79
CA ARG A 85 -8.14 -22.29 -6.94
C ARG A 85 -7.34 -21.71 -5.78
N GLY A 86 -6.64 -20.59 -5.91
CA GLY A 86 -5.96 -19.99 -4.75
C GLY A 86 -6.86 -19.84 -3.52
N LYS A 87 -6.32 -19.30 -2.43
CA LYS A 87 -7.09 -19.12 -1.20
C LYS A 87 -7.97 -17.88 -1.28
N GLU A 88 -8.94 -17.76 -0.36
CA GLU A 88 -9.82 -16.59 -0.31
C GLU A 88 -9.04 -15.27 -0.18
N TRP A 89 -7.88 -15.28 0.49
CA TRP A 89 -7.00 -14.13 0.65
C TRP A 89 -6.20 -13.76 -0.61
N THR A 90 -6.29 -14.51 -1.71
CA THR A 90 -5.60 -14.18 -2.97
C THR A 90 -6.00 -12.80 -3.51
N ILE A 91 -7.29 -12.45 -3.45
CA ILE A 91 -7.76 -11.11 -3.85
C ILE A 91 -7.28 -10.02 -2.88
N THR A 92 -7.20 -10.33 -1.57
CA THR A 92 -6.64 -9.42 -0.56
C THR A 92 -5.19 -9.10 -0.87
N CYS A 93 -4.39 -10.10 -1.23
CA CYS A 93 -3.01 -9.92 -1.64
C CYS A 93 -2.85 -9.08 -2.92
N ALA A 94 -3.68 -9.31 -3.93
CA ALA A 94 -3.69 -8.46 -5.13
C ALA A 94 -4.10 -7.01 -4.81
N ALA A 95 -5.02 -6.84 -3.86
CA ALA A 95 -5.48 -5.53 -3.40
C ALA A 95 -4.42 -4.77 -2.59
N ILE A 96 -3.69 -5.46 -1.71
CA ILE A 96 -2.55 -4.92 -0.95
C ILE A 96 -1.47 -4.35 -1.88
N ASN A 97 -1.26 -4.98 -3.04
CA ASN A 97 -0.24 -4.57 -4.02
C ASN A 97 -0.81 -3.72 -5.18
N GLY A 98 -2.08 -3.32 -5.10
CA GLY A 98 -2.66 -2.35 -6.04
C GLY A 98 -3.03 -2.89 -7.42
N HIS A 99 -3.08 -4.22 -7.58
CA HIS A 99 -3.34 -4.85 -8.87
C HIS A 99 -4.83 -4.92 -9.22
N LEU A 100 -5.42 -3.77 -9.55
CA LEU A 100 -6.86 -3.62 -9.81
C LEU A 100 -7.42 -4.63 -10.81
N GLU A 101 -6.76 -4.86 -11.94
CA GLU A 101 -7.27 -5.78 -12.97
C GLU A 101 -7.24 -7.24 -12.51
N VAL A 102 -6.28 -7.61 -11.67
CA VAL A 102 -6.26 -8.91 -10.98
C VAL A 102 -7.41 -9.00 -9.97
N VAL A 103 -7.64 -7.96 -9.17
CA VAL A 103 -8.74 -7.89 -8.20
C VAL A 103 -10.10 -8.06 -8.91
N LYS A 104 -10.34 -7.31 -10.00
CA LYS A 104 -11.55 -7.42 -10.82
C LYS A 104 -11.76 -8.83 -11.36
N TYR A 105 -10.71 -9.43 -11.92
CA TYR A 105 -10.79 -10.77 -12.47
C TYR A 105 -11.09 -11.80 -11.39
N LEU A 106 -10.32 -11.81 -10.28
CA LEU A 106 -10.53 -12.73 -9.16
C LEU A 106 -11.95 -12.62 -8.59
N HIS A 107 -12.47 -11.39 -8.45
CA HIS A 107 -13.85 -11.18 -8.02
C HIS A 107 -14.85 -11.78 -9.02
N SER A 108 -14.66 -11.58 -10.32
CA SER A 108 -15.55 -12.09 -11.37
C SER A 108 -15.66 -13.62 -11.41
N ILE A 109 -14.62 -14.34 -10.95
CA ILE A 109 -14.60 -15.80 -10.85
C ILE A 109 -14.95 -16.31 -9.45
N GLY A 110 -15.48 -15.45 -8.58
CA GLY A 110 -16.10 -15.83 -7.30
C GLY A 110 -15.23 -15.69 -6.05
N TYR A 111 -14.03 -15.11 -6.12
CA TYR A 111 -13.25 -14.84 -4.91
C TYR A 111 -13.91 -13.71 -4.11
N ARG A 112 -14.24 -14.03 -2.85
CA ARG A 112 -14.94 -13.11 -1.94
C ARG A 112 -14.01 -12.19 -1.15
N GLY A 113 -12.73 -12.55 -1.05
CA GLY A 113 -11.74 -11.82 -0.27
C GLY A 113 -11.96 -11.83 1.22
N THR A 114 -11.00 -11.24 1.92
CA THR A 114 -11.12 -10.94 3.34
C THR A 114 -11.74 -9.56 3.53
N LYS A 115 -12.43 -9.35 4.65
CA LYS A 115 -13.01 -8.04 4.99
C LYS A 115 -11.95 -6.92 4.99
N SER A 116 -10.70 -7.27 5.29
CA SER A 116 -9.56 -6.35 5.35
C SER A 116 -9.02 -5.89 3.99
N ALA A 117 -9.45 -6.47 2.86
CA ALA A 117 -8.86 -6.14 1.55
C ALA A 117 -8.95 -4.65 1.21
N ILE A 118 -10.08 -3.99 1.54
CA ILE A 118 -10.24 -2.56 1.32
C ILE A 118 -9.39 -1.72 2.29
N THR A 119 -9.27 -2.15 3.55
CA THR A 119 -8.42 -1.49 4.54
C THR A 119 -6.95 -1.55 4.13
N CYS A 120 -6.45 -2.72 3.73
CA CYS A 120 -5.04 -2.83 3.33
C CYS A 120 -4.75 -2.13 2.00
N ALA A 121 -5.70 -2.12 1.05
CA ALA A 121 -5.56 -1.33 -0.18
C ALA A 121 -5.48 0.18 0.12
N ALA A 122 -6.25 0.66 1.10
CA ALA A 122 -6.22 2.05 1.54
C ALA A 122 -4.92 2.39 2.30
N GLU A 123 -4.47 1.50 3.18
CA GLU A 123 -3.19 1.60 3.90
C GLU A 123 -1.99 1.69 2.95
N ASN A 124 -2.06 1.07 1.77
CA ASN A 124 -1.01 1.10 0.74
C ASN A 124 -1.28 2.11 -0.40
N GLY A 125 -2.32 2.94 -0.28
CA GLY A 125 -2.55 4.07 -1.19
C GLY A 125 -3.15 3.70 -2.55
N HIS A 126 -3.76 2.54 -2.67
CA HIS A 126 -4.31 2.04 -3.93
C HIS A 126 -5.75 2.53 -4.14
N LEU A 127 -5.94 3.83 -4.37
CA LEU A 127 -7.25 4.48 -4.48
C LEU A 127 -8.22 3.78 -5.45
N GLU A 128 -7.75 3.39 -6.64
CA GLU A 128 -8.62 2.75 -7.63
C GLU A 128 -9.07 1.35 -7.20
N VAL A 129 -8.24 0.64 -6.42
CA VAL A 129 -8.64 -0.63 -5.78
C VAL A 129 -9.66 -0.35 -4.67
N VAL A 130 -9.45 0.67 -3.84
CA VAL A 130 -10.39 1.06 -2.78
C VAL A 130 -11.76 1.42 -3.37
N LYS A 131 -11.81 2.23 -4.42
CA LYS A 131 -13.04 2.59 -5.14
C LYS A 131 -13.76 1.35 -5.67
N TYR A 132 -13.02 0.45 -6.31
CA TYR A 132 -13.60 -0.77 -6.86
C TYR A 132 -14.15 -1.69 -5.77
N LEU A 133 -13.36 -2.00 -4.73
CA LEU A 133 -13.78 -2.85 -3.61
C LEU A 133 -15.01 -2.26 -2.91
N HIS A 134 -15.05 -0.95 -2.70
CA HIS A 134 -16.21 -0.27 -2.14
C HIS A 134 -17.44 -0.43 -3.04
N SER A 135 -17.29 -0.28 -4.37
CA SER A 135 -18.39 -0.40 -5.33
C SER A 135 -19.03 -1.79 -5.38
N ILE A 136 -18.29 -2.84 -5.03
CA ILE A 136 -18.78 -4.22 -4.95
C ILE A 136 -19.20 -4.64 -3.53
N GLY A 137 -19.30 -3.69 -2.59
CA GLY A 137 -19.91 -3.88 -1.28
C GLY A 137 -18.95 -4.26 -0.15
N TYR A 138 -17.62 -4.12 -0.33
CA TYR A 138 -16.71 -4.23 0.81
C TYR A 138 -16.95 -3.06 1.77
N ARG A 139 -17.12 -3.41 3.05
CA ARG A 139 -17.29 -2.42 4.11
C ARG A 139 -15.95 -1.82 4.48
N VAL A 140 -15.85 -0.50 4.38
CA VAL A 140 -14.73 0.27 4.95
C VAL A 140 -14.91 0.30 6.47
N GLU A 141 -13.82 0.04 7.20
CA GLU A 141 -13.78 0.15 8.66
C GLU A 141 -13.47 1.60 9.06
N GLU A 142 -13.93 2.06 10.23
CA GLU A 142 -13.77 3.48 10.61
C GLU A 142 -12.30 3.92 10.68
N TRP A 143 -11.41 3.03 11.13
CA TRP A 143 -9.97 3.28 11.21
C TRP A 143 -9.24 3.18 9.86
N THR A 144 -9.90 2.77 8.76
CA THR A 144 -9.25 2.70 7.44
C THR A 144 -8.68 4.06 7.00
N ILE A 145 -9.36 5.16 7.33
CA ILE A 145 -8.85 6.51 7.03
C ILE A 145 -7.59 6.85 7.86
N ASN A 146 -7.46 6.29 9.07
CA ASN A 146 -6.27 6.48 9.91
C ASN A 146 -5.05 5.85 9.27
N TYR A 147 -5.17 4.60 8.78
CA TYR A 147 -4.07 3.92 8.09
C TYR A 147 -3.66 4.62 6.79
N ALA A 148 -4.64 5.09 6.00
CA ALA A 148 -4.34 5.87 4.80
C ALA A 148 -3.62 7.18 5.13
N ALA A 149 -4.02 7.86 6.21
CA ALA A 149 -3.40 9.09 6.67
C ALA A 149 -2.00 8.88 7.26
N GLU A 150 -1.84 7.83 8.06
CA GLU A 150 -0.58 7.40 8.67
C GLU A 150 0.49 7.07 7.64
N ASN A 151 0.10 6.59 6.45
CA ASN A 151 0.99 6.28 5.32
C ASN A 151 0.98 7.35 4.22
N GLY A 152 0.30 8.49 4.44
CA GLY A 152 0.42 9.66 3.58
C GLY A 152 -0.39 9.64 2.29
N HIS A 153 -1.36 8.74 2.19
CA HIS A 153 -2.19 8.55 0.99
C HIS A 153 -3.35 9.56 0.94
N LEU A 154 -3.01 10.83 0.66
CA LEU A 154 -3.97 11.94 0.66
C LEU A 154 -5.19 11.71 -0.25
N ASP A 155 -5.00 11.11 -1.42
CA ASP A 155 -6.05 10.82 -2.39
C ASP A 155 -7.06 9.78 -1.83
N VAL A 156 -6.57 8.76 -1.13
CA VAL A 156 -7.39 7.81 -0.38
C VAL A 156 -8.10 8.51 0.79
N VAL A 157 -7.41 9.34 1.57
CA VAL A 157 -8.00 10.09 2.69
C VAL A 157 -9.14 11.01 2.20
N LYS A 158 -8.94 11.72 1.09
CA LYS A 158 -9.97 12.55 0.45
C LYS A 158 -11.20 11.73 0.08
N TYR A 159 -11.01 10.64 -0.63
CA TYR A 159 -12.10 9.76 -1.06
C TYR A 159 -12.87 9.16 0.13
N LEU A 160 -12.17 8.65 1.15
CA LEU A 160 -12.81 8.11 2.35
C LEU A 160 -13.58 9.21 3.11
N HIS A 161 -13.04 10.42 3.17
CA HIS A 161 -13.71 11.55 3.79
C HIS A 161 -14.99 11.98 3.05
N GLU A 162 -14.97 11.95 1.71
CA GLU A 162 -16.14 12.20 0.85
C GLU A 162 -17.25 11.16 1.08
N LEU A 163 -16.89 9.91 1.35
CA LEU A 163 -17.83 8.85 1.74
C LEU A 163 -18.39 9.00 3.17
N GLY A 164 -17.92 9.99 3.93
CA GLY A 164 -18.38 10.27 5.29
C GLY A 164 -17.56 9.57 6.38
N TYR A 165 -16.50 8.84 6.04
CA TYR A 165 -15.58 8.30 7.05
C TYR A 165 -14.76 9.44 7.64
N ARG A 166 -14.90 9.65 8.95
CA ARG A 166 -14.17 10.68 9.70
C ARG A 166 -12.98 10.01 10.38
N GLY A 167 -11.84 10.68 10.36
CA GLY A 167 -10.70 10.29 11.17
C GLY A 167 -10.96 10.54 12.66
N THR A 168 -10.07 10.05 13.49
CA THR A 168 -9.95 10.42 14.91
C THR A 168 -8.91 11.53 15.08
N LYS A 169 -8.70 12.00 16.32
CA LYS A 169 -7.55 12.87 16.63
C LYS A 169 -6.23 12.19 16.29
N ASP A 170 -6.18 10.86 16.41
CA ASP A 170 -5.01 10.06 16.07
C ASP A 170 -4.68 10.11 14.58
N THR A 171 -5.65 10.36 13.69
CA THR A 171 -5.42 10.48 12.25
C THR A 171 -4.42 11.59 11.92
N VAL A 172 -4.61 12.78 12.52
CA VAL A 172 -3.71 13.92 12.33
C VAL A 172 -2.37 13.64 13.01
N TYR A 173 -2.41 13.06 14.22
CA TYR A 173 -1.22 12.69 14.98
C TYR A 173 -0.32 11.72 14.18
N CYS A 174 -0.87 10.62 13.66
CA CYS A 174 -0.12 9.62 12.91
C CYS A 174 0.41 10.18 11.57
N ALA A 175 -0.40 10.97 10.85
CA ALA A 175 0.06 11.63 9.64
C ALA A 175 1.22 12.62 9.92
N ALA A 176 1.16 13.36 11.03
CA ALA A 176 2.21 14.28 11.44
C ALA A 176 3.48 13.55 11.90
N MET A 177 3.34 12.46 12.67
CA MET A 177 4.46 11.63 13.14
C MET A 177 5.24 10.97 12.00
N ASN A 178 4.59 10.68 10.86
CA ASN A 178 5.20 10.10 9.67
C ASN A 178 5.47 11.13 8.56
N ASP A 179 5.46 12.42 8.88
CA ASP A 179 5.84 13.52 7.98
C ASP A 179 4.96 13.70 6.74
N HIS A 180 3.70 13.29 6.82
CA HIS A 180 2.74 13.42 5.72
C HIS A 180 2.05 14.79 5.74
N LEU A 181 2.83 15.84 5.48
CA LEU A 181 2.41 17.24 5.56
C LEU A 181 1.14 17.57 4.77
N GLU A 182 1.00 17.02 3.56
CA GLU A 182 -0.16 17.25 2.70
C GLU A 182 -1.45 16.65 3.27
N VAL A 183 -1.35 15.51 3.96
CA VAL A 183 -2.46 14.91 4.71
C VAL A 183 -2.80 15.76 5.92
N VAL A 184 -1.80 16.18 6.69
CA VAL A 184 -2.00 17.04 7.87
C VAL A 184 -2.68 18.36 7.47
N LYS A 185 -2.20 19.01 6.41
CA LYS A 185 -2.80 20.23 5.87
C LYS A 185 -4.26 20.02 5.50
N TYR A 186 -4.56 18.98 4.73
CA TYR A 186 -5.94 18.67 4.35
C TYR A 186 -6.84 18.40 5.57
N LEU A 187 -6.36 17.67 6.58
CA LEU A 187 -7.14 17.40 7.79
C LEU A 187 -7.37 18.66 8.63
N ILE A 188 -6.39 19.56 8.74
CA ILE A 188 -6.56 20.85 9.42
C ILE A 188 -7.55 21.74 8.65
N GLU A 189 -7.50 21.72 7.32
CA GLU A 189 -8.47 22.43 6.47
C GLU A 189 -9.91 21.95 6.70
N LEU A 190 -10.09 20.67 7.06
CA LEU A 190 -11.35 20.07 7.48
C LEU A 190 -11.74 20.35 8.94
N GLY A 191 -10.89 21.03 9.71
CA GLY A 191 -11.14 21.44 11.09
C GLY A 191 -10.72 20.42 12.15
N TYR A 192 -9.85 19.46 11.84
CA TYR A 192 -9.32 18.53 12.83
C TYR A 192 -8.31 19.24 13.77
N GLU A 193 -8.39 18.94 15.06
CA GLU A 193 -7.48 19.48 16.07
C GLU A 193 -6.08 18.81 15.98
N CYS A 194 -5.01 19.59 16.11
CA CYS A 194 -3.62 19.11 15.93
C CYS A 194 -2.67 19.41 17.11
N TYR A 195 -3.17 19.99 18.21
CA TYR A 195 -2.29 20.52 19.28
C TYR A 195 -1.68 19.45 20.19
N GLU A 196 -2.33 18.29 20.38
CA GLU A 196 -1.79 17.20 21.23
C GLU A 196 -0.49 16.61 20.66
N TRP A 197 -0.34 16.59 19.34
CA TRP A 197 0.88 16.14 18.68
C TRP A 197 2.07 17.06 18.95
N ILE A 198 1.90 18.38 18.80
CA ILE A 198 2.98 19.37 19.04
C ILE A 198 3.52 19.25 20.46
N ILE A 199 2.62 19.04 21.43
CA ILE A 199 2.99 18.84 22.84
C ILE A 199 3.87 17.58 22.98
N ASN A 200 3.49 16.48 22.33
CA ASN A 200 4.21 15.21 22.44
C ASN A 200 5.52 15.15 21.62
N ASP A 201 5.62 15.89 20.51
CA ASP A 201 6.81 15.92 19.65
C ASP A 201 7.91 16.85 20.19
N ALA A 202 7.50 17.95 20.82
CA ALA A 202 8.36 18.82 21.61
C ALA A 202 9.21 18.06 22.64
N GLU A 203 8.60 17.06 23.28
CA GLU A 203 9.27 16.20 24.25
C GLU A 203 10.26 15.22 23.59
N ARG A 204 10.10 14.95 22.28
CA ARG A 204 10.85 13.92 21.53
C ARG A 204 11.94 14.47 20.60
N LYS A 205 12.02 15.79 20.39
CA LYS A 205 12.94 16.44 19.43
C LYS A 205 12.79 15.87 18.01
N GLY A 206 11.54 15.80 17.53
CA GLY A 206 11.24 15.31 16.19
C GLY A 206 11.97 16.09 15.09
N LYS A 207 12.41 15.39 14.03
CA LYS A 207 13.24 15.95 12.96
C LYS A 207 12.52 16.97 12.06
N ASN A 208 11.18 17.01 12.08
CA ASN A 208 10.38 17.78 11.11
C ASN A 208 9.35 18.71 11.76
N ALA A 209 9.43 18.91 13.08
CA ALA A 209 8.58 19.82 13.81
C ALA A 209 8.58 21.25 13.24
N GLU A 210 9.73 21.72 12.75
CA GLU A 210 9.87 23.02 12.09
C GLU A 210 9.03 23.13 10.80
N GLN A 211 8.99 22.07 9.99
CA GLN A 211 8.22 22.08 8.73
C GLN A 211 6.71 22.06 9.01
N LEU A 212 6.29 21.25 9.98
CA LEU A 212 4.89 21.21 10.43
C LEU A 212 4.48 22.51 11.10
N LEU A 213 5.36 23.13 11.89
CA LEU A 213 5.12 24.44 12.48
C LEU A 213 4.98 25.52 11.41
N LYS A 214 5.75 25.47 10.31
CA LYS A 214 5.54 26.35 9.15
C LYS A 214 4.17 26.14 8.54
N VAL A 215 3.74 24.89 8.32
CA VAL A 215 2.38 24.58 7.82
C VAL A 215 1.30 25.17 8.74
N LEU A 216 1.47 25.05 10.06
CA LEU A 216 0.54 25.60 11.04
C LEU A 216 0.51 27.13 11.04
N ILE A 217 1.68 27.77 10.94
CA ILE A 217 1.83 29.23 10.82
C ILE A 217 1.16 29.73 9.53
N ASP A 218 1.38 29.06 8.41
CA ASP A 218 0.79 29.40 7.12
C ASP A 218 -0.74 29.29 7.20
N LEU A 219 -1.25 28.20 7.77
CA LEU A 219 -2.69 27.99 7.98
C LEU A 219 -3.29 29.00 8.97
N HIS A 220 -2.57 29.38 10.03
CA HIS A 220 -3.00 30.43 10.96
C HIS A 220 -3.09 31.79 10.26
N SER A 221 -2.10 32.12 9.43
CA SER A 221 -2.04 33.41 8.72
C SER A 221 -3.22 33.65 7.79
N ILE A 222 -3.84 32.58 7.28
CA ILE A 222 -5.04 32.62 6.44
C ILE A 222 -6.34 32.36 7.21
N GLY A 223 -6.29 32.28 8.55
CA GLY A 223 -7.45 32.31 9.43
C GLY A 223 -8.03 30.94 9.85
N TYR A 224 -7.31 29.83 9.68
CA TYR A 224 -7.79 28.52 10.14
C TYR A 224 -7.82 28.43 11.66
N LYS A 225 -9.02 28.18 12.21
CA LYS A 225 -9.25 28.03 13.65
C LYS A 225 -8.57 26.76 14.19
N GLY A 226 -8.08 26.82 15.43
CA GLY A 226 -7.42 25.68 16.10
C GLY A 226 -5.90 25.62 15.93
N THR A 227 -5.34 26.32 14.94
CA THR A 227 -3.88 26.46 14.73
C THR A 227 -3.20 27.28 15.83
N GLU A 228 -3.89 28.31 16.34
CA GLU A 228 -3.40 29.23 17.38
C GLU A 228 -2.97 28.51 18.67
N LYS A 229 -3.82 27.60 19.15
CA LYS A 229 -3.55 26.78 20.33
C LYS A 229 -2.33 25.89 20.10
N ALA A 230 -2.21 25.33 18.89
CA ALA A 230 -1.09 24.50 18.48
C ALA A 230 0.23 25.29 18.47
N ILE A 231 0.25 26.48 17.86
CA ILE A 231 1.42 27.38 17.83
C ILE A 231 1.77 27.85 19.26
N PHE A 232 0.78 28.12 20.10
CA PHE A 232 1.02 28.46 21.51
C PHE A 232 1.73 27.35 22.27
N TYR A 233 1.33 26.09 22.10
CA TYR A 233 2.03 24.96 22.71
C TYR A 233 3.43 24.76 22.11
N ALA A 234 3.63 25.01 20.81
CA ALA A 234 4.96 24.98 20.19
C ALA A 234 5.90 26.02 20.84
N LYS A 235 5.38 27.21 21.15
CA LYS A 235 6.15 28.21 21.91
C LYS A 235 6.53 27.71 23.31
N LEU A 236 5.59 27.09 24.05
CA LEU A 236 5.87 26.54 25.39
C LEU A 236 6.90 25.41 25.34
N ALA A 237 6.91 24.66 24.24
CA ALA A 237 7.88 23.61 23.94
C ALA A 237 9.28 24.13 23.55
N GLY A 238 9.45 25.43 23.34
CA GLY A 238 10.74 26.03 23.01
C GLY A 238 11.06 26.15 21.52
N TYR A 239 10.08 25.99 20.63
CA TYR A 239 10.26 26.28 19.19
C TYR A 239 10.36 27.79 18.98
N LEU A 240 11.53 28.26 18.54
CA LEU A 240 11.81 29.69 18.37
C LEU A 240 10.93 30.33 17.30
N GLU A 241 10.64 29.61 16.22
CA GLU A 241 9.77 30.06 15.13
C GLU A 241 8.35 30.35 15.61
N ALA A 242 7.85 29.54 16.56
CA ALA A 242 6.53 29.76 17.16
C ALA A 242 6.53 31.01 18.03
N PHE A 243 7.64 31.26 18.76
CA PHE A 243 7.81 32.47 19.54
C PHE A 243 7.86 33.72 18.65
N GLU A 244 8.69 33.71 17.61
CA GLU A 244 8.84 34.81 16.65
C GLU A 244 7.52 35.11 15.95
N TYR A 245 6.81 34.08 15.49
CA TYR A 245 5.54 34.23 14.82
C TYR A 245 4.47 34.84 15.72
N LEU A 246 4.24 34.29 16.92
CA LEU A 246 3.26 34.84 17.87
C LEU A 246 3.59 36.29 18.28
N HIS A 247 4.88 36.62 18.40
CA HIS A 247 5.31 37.99 18.64
C HIS A 247 5.00 38.91 17.45
N SER A 248 5.23 38.44 16.22
CA SER A 248 5.00 39.22 14.98
C SER A 248 3.53 39.61 14.79
N ILE A 249 2.58 38.75 15.19
CA ILE A 249 1.15 39.01 15.10
C ILE A 249 0.59 39.73 16.34
N GLY A 250 1.45 40.12 17.28
CA GLY A 250 1.05 40.86 18.48
C GLY A 250 0.19 40.05 19.45
N TYR A 251 0.28 38.72 19.43
CA TYR A 251 -0.50 37.85 20.29
C TYR A 251 -0.07 38.04 21.76
N ARG A 252 -0.90 38.73 22.54
CA ARG A 252 -0.66 39.07 23.95
C ARG A 252 -1.58 38.23 24.85
N TYR A 253 -0.95 37.57 25.83
CA TYR A 253 -1.51 36.61 26.78
C TYR A 253 -2.91 36.97 27.32
N SER A 254 -3.80 35.98 27.35
CA SER A 254 -4.93 35.89 28.29
C SER A 254 -4.86 34.56 29.03
#